data_AF-A0A3D5S6S9-F1
#
_entry.id   AF-A0A3D5S6S9-F1
#
_cell.length_a   1.000
_cell.length_b   1.000
_cell.length_c   1.000
_cell.angle_alpha   90.00
_cell.angle_beta   90.00
_cell.angle_gamma   90.00
#
_symmetry.space_group_name_H-M   'P 1'
#
loop_
_entity.id
_entity.type
_entity.pdbx_description
1 polymer ?
#
loop_
_entity_poly.entity_id
_entity_poly.type
_entity_poly.pdbx_seq_one_letter_code
_entity_poly.pdbx_strand_id
1 'polypeptide(L)'
;MSDLTQCKHYDYVPIIDREPFKLPDGARVAVMPYINIEHFPAAIPGTALIPGTQAFSPDPLNYGWRDYGNRVGLWRMKELMDKLGMRGTVCLNSEIIREYPRIIEETM
;
A
#
# COMPACT_ATOMS: atom_id res chain seq x y z
N MET A 1 -8.65 21.06 -36.58
CA MET A 1 -9.35 20.02 -35.78
C MET A 1 -8.75 20.10 -34.39
N SER A 2 -9.57 20.26 -33.35
CA SER A 2 -9.12 20.66 -32.01
C SER A 2 -8.12 19.69 -31.39
N ASP A 3 -7.11 20.23 -30.71
CA ASP A 3 -6.17 19.49 -29.86
C ASP A 3 -6.93 18.87 -28.69
N LEU A 4 -7.46 17.66 -28.88
CA LEU A 4 -8.11 16.91 -27.83
C LEU A 4 -7.08 16.57 -26.75
N THR A 5 -7.42 16.87 -25.49
CA THR A 5 -6.58 16.60 -24.31
C THR A 5 -6.70 15.16 -23.81
N GLN A 6 -7.55 14.35 -24.44
CA GLN A 6 -7.70 12.94 -24.09
C GLN A 6 -6.44 12.16 -24.41
N CYS A 7 -6.17 11.12 -23.62
CA CYS A 7 -5.02 10.24 -23.81
C CYS A 7 -4.98 9.69 -25.25
N LYS A 8 -3.83 9.85 -25.91
CA LYS A 8 -3.59 9.37 -27.28
C LYS A 8 -3.12 7.91 -27.35
N HIS A 9 -2.87 7.29 -26.20
CA HIS A 9 -2.28 5.94 -26.13
C HIS A 9 -3.33 4.82 -26.14
N TYR A 10 -4.60 5.15 -25.90
CA TYR A 10 -5.71 4.20 -25.92
C TYR A 10 -7.03 4.93 -26.19
N ASP A 11 -7.99 4.22 -26.76
CA ASP A 11 -9.31 4.77 -27.05
C ASP A 11 -10.13 5.00 -25.78
N TYR A 12 -10.98 6.03 -25.80
CA TYR A 12 -11.99 6.20 -24.77
C TYR A 12 -13.07 5.13 -24.94
N VAL A 13 -13.19 4.24 -23.95
CA VAL A 13 -14.25 3.24 -23.87
C VAL A 13 -14.94 3.37 -22.51
N PRO A 14 -16.15 3.95 -22.44
CA PRO A 14 -16.89 4.10 -21.20
C PRO A 14 -17.36 2.74 -20.68
N ILE A 15 -17.63 2.66 -19.38
CA ILE A 15 -17.99 1.38 -18.74
C ILE A 15 -19.30 0.78 -19.29
N ILE A 16 -20.20 1.61 -19.82
CA ILE A 16 -21.48 1.16 -20.42
C ILE A 16 -21.30 0.42 -21.75
N ASP A 17 -20.15 0.61 -22.42
CA ASP A 17 -19.82 -0.05 -23.70
C ASP A 17 -18.91 -1.27 -23.49
N ARG A 18 -18.50 -1.56 -22.25
CA ARG A 18 -17.63 -2.70 -21.95
C ARG A 18 -18.44 -3.97 -21.77
N GLU A 19 -17.93 -5.06 -22.33
CA GLU A 19 -18.47 -6.39 -22.08
C GLU A 19 -18.49 -6.71 -20.57
N PRO A 20 -19.60 -7.26 -20.03
CA PRO A 20 -19.69 -7.61 -18.62
C PRO A 20 -18.62 -8.61 -18.20
N PHE A 21 -17.76 -8.21 -17.27
CA PHE A 21 -16.75 -9.09 -16.67
C PHE A 21 -17.40 -10.03 -15.65
N LYS A 22 -17.17 -11.34 -15.79
CA LYS A 22 -17.66 -12.35 -14.86
C LYS A 22 -16.54 -12.77 -13.90
N LEU A 23 -16.77 -12.52 -12.61
CA LEU A 23 -15.87 -13.01 -11.57
C LEU A 23 -16.08 -14.51 -11.32
N PRO A 24 -15.08 -15.19 -10.73
CA PRO A 24 -15.24 -16.55 -10.21
C PRO A 24 -16.49 -16.67 -9.31
N ASP A 25 -17.09 -17.86 -9.32
CA ASP A 25 -18.25 -18.22 -8.49
C ASP A 25 -19.49 -17.32 -8.67
N GLY A 26 -19.56 -16.56 -9.77
CA GLY A 26 -20.66 -15.64 -10.02
C GLY A 26 -20.66 -14.41 -9.10
N ALA A 27 -19.52 -14.11 -8.47
CA ALA A 27 -19.37 -12.94 -7.60
C ALA A 27 -19.64 -11.63 -8.37
N ARG A 28 -20.13 -10.62 -7.67
CA ARG A 28 -20.41 -9.28 -8.24
C ARG A 28 -19.35 -8.25 -7.89
N VAL A 29 -18.54 -8.52 -6.88
CA VAL A 29 -17.50 -7.63 -6.37
C VAL A 29 -16.29 -8.48 -5.99
N ALA A 30 -15.10 -8.04 -6.41
CA ALA A 30 -13.84 -8.57 -5.93
C ALA A 30 -13.27 -7.60 -4.89
N VAL A 31 -12.85 -8.13 -3.74
CA VAL A 31 -12.15 -7.37 -2.70
C VAL A 31 -10.73 -7.91 -2.61
N MET A 32 -9.75 -7.03 -2.81
CA MET A 32 -8.34 -7.38 -2.74
C MET A 32 -7.63 -6.41 -1.79
N PRO A 33 -7.34 -6.84 -0.55
CA PRO A 33 -6.62 -6.01 0.40
C PRO A 33 -5.14 -5.91 0.01
N TYR A 34 -4.69 -4.69 -0.23
CA TYR A 34 -3.29 -4.35 -0.42
C TYR A 34 -2.73 -3.77 0.86
N ILE A 35 -1.64 -4.38 1.36
CA ILE A 35 -0.97 -3.98 2.58
C ILE A 35 0.40 -3.42 2.22
N ASN A 36 0.57 -2.12 2.40
CA ASN A 36 1.88 -1.49 2.23
C ASN A 36 2.77 -1.81 3.43
N ILE A 37 3.96 -2.33 3.15
CA ILE A 37 4.98 -2.62 4.15
C ILE A 37 6.24 -1.89 3.72
N GLU A 38 6.62 -0.84 4.44
CA GLU A 38 7.63 0.11 3.99
C GLU A 38 8.63 0.46 5.09
N HIS A 39 9.92 0.45 4.74
CA HIS A 39 10.96 1.03 5.58
C HIS A 39 11.20 2.48 5.16
N PHE A 40 11.26 3.37 6.16
CA PHE A 40 11.66 4.76 5.99
C PHE A 40 12.77 5.09 6.98
N PRO A 41 13.93 5.60 6.53
CA PRO A 41 15.02 5.95 7.43
C PRO A 41 14.67 7.11 8.37
N ALA A 42 15.11 7.04 9.63
CA ALA A 42 14.72 7.99 10.67
C ALA A 42 15.21 9.44 10.47
N ALA A 43 16.35 9.60 9.78
CA ALA A 43 17.00 10.90 9.56
C ALA A 43 16.97 11.34 8.09
N ILE A 44 16.07 10.75 7.27
CA ILE A 44 15.86 11.16 5.88
C ILE A 44 14.43 11.74 5.78
N PRO A 45 14.27 12.98 5.27
CA PRO A 45 12.97 13.57 5.08
C PRO A 45 12.05 12.71 4.20
N GLY A 46 10.77 12.66 4.55
CA GLY A 46 9.73 11.95 3.81
C GLY A 46 8.36 12.55 4.11
N THR A 47 7.29 11.96 3.57
CA THR A 47 5.92 12.48 3.72
C THR A 47 5.55 12.73 5.19
N ALA A 48 5.32 13.99 5.55
CA ALA A 48 5.03 14.39 6.92
C ALA A 48 3.52 14.37 7.20
N LEU A 49 3.13 13.72 8.30
CA LEU A 49 1.80 13.86 8.89
C LEU A 49 1.70 15.13 9.74
N ILE A 50 2.81 15.50 10.40
CA ILE A 50 2.94 16.72 11.21
C ILE A 50 3.92 17.67 10.50
N PRO A 51 3.45 18.65 9.72
CA PRO A 51 4.34 19.55 8.97
C PRO A 51 5.24 20.42 9.86
N GLY A 52 4.84 20.68 11.11
CA GLY A 52 5.57 21.54 12.03
C GLY A 52 6.93 20.97 12.50
N THR A 53 7.12 19.65 12.43
CA THR A 53 8.38 19.01 12.86
C THR A 53 9.24 18.52 11.69
N GLN A 54 8.77 18.68 10.45
CA GLN A 54 9.41 18.10 9.25
C GLN A 54 10.85 18.57 9.00
N ALA A 55 11.25 19.70 9.59
CA ALA A 55 12.60 20.25 9.49
C ALA A 55 13.58 19.64 10.51
N PHE A 56 13.10 18.86 11.48
CA PHE A 56 13.94 18.17 12.46
C PHE A 56 14.63 16.97 11.82
N SER A 57 15.84 16.66 12.30
CA SER A 57 16.61 15.50 11.84
C SER A 57 17.33 14.83 13.02
N PRO A 58 16.84 13.67 13.50
CA PRO A 58 15.62 12.99 13.06
C PRO A 58 14.35 13.74 13.46
N ASP A 59 13.25 13.49 12.74
CA ASP A 59 11.91 13.94 13.10
C ASP A 59 11.17 12.80 13.82
N PRO A 60 11.18 12.76 15.17
CA PRO A 60 10.65 11.63 15.92
C PRO A 60 9.13 11.48 15.78
N LEU A 61 8.38 12.57 15.57
CA LEU A 61 6.93 12.50 15.44
C LEU A 61 6.54 11.86 14.11
N ASN A 62 7.18 12.27 13.01
CA ASN A 62 6.90 11.68 11.71
C ASN A 62 7.57 10.30 11.50
N TYR A 63 8.66 10.00 12.22
CA TYR A 63 9.25 8.67 12.19
C TYR A 63 8.45 7.66 13.02
N GLY A 64 7.95 8.06 14.20
CA GLY A 64 7.36 7.14 15.17
C GLY A 64 6.17 6.33 14.64
N TRP A 65 5.29 6.93 13.84
CA TRP A 65 4.16 6.19 13.26
C TRP A 65 4.59 5.18 12.18
N ARG A 66 5.67 5.47 11.44
CA ARG A 66 6.24 4.55 10.44
C ARG A 66 6.84 3.34 11.13
N ASP A 67 7.63 3.58 12.18
CA ASP A 67 8.25 2.54 12.99
C ASP A 67 7.19 1.69 13.72
N TYR A 68 6.12 2.32 14.24
CA TYR A 68 4.99 1.60 14.82
C TYR A 68 4.31 0.64 13.84
N GLY A 69 4.19 1.02 12.56
CA GLY A 69 3.64 0.18 11.51
C GLY A 69 4.35 -1.18 11.44
N ASN A 70 5.68 -1.16 11.33
CA ASN A 70 6.49 -2.38 11.22
C ASN A 70 6.62 -3.14 12.56
N ARG A 71 6.59 -2.43 13.70
CA ARG A 71 6.73 -3.05 15.04
C ARG A 71 5.45 -3.65 15.60
N VAL A 72 4.29 -3.08 15.29
CA VAL A 72 3.03 -3.42 15.95
C VAL A 72 1.87 -3.51 14.97
N GLY A 73 1.69 -2.50 14.11
CA GLY A 73 0.53 -2.40 13.22
C GLY A 73 0.39 -3.61 12.31
N LEU A 74 1.48 -3.99 11.65
CA LEU A 74 1.53 -5.13 10.73
C LEU A 74 1.10 -6.44 11.41
N TRP A 75 1.62 -6.72 12.59
CA TRP A 75 1.33 -7.97 13.31
C TRP A 75 -0.15 -8.09 13.69
N ARG A 76 -0.76 -6.96 14.10
CA ARG A 76 -2.21 -6.91 14.38
C ARG A 76 -3.05 -7.12 13.13
N MET A 77 -2.64 -6.52 12.00
CA MET A 77 -3.31 -6.73 10.72
C MET A 77 -3.19 -8.19 10.28
N LYS A 78 -1.99 -8.77 10.36
CA LYS A 78 -1.76 -10.19 10.04
C LYS A 78 -2.69 -11.09 10.86
N GLU A 79 -2.72 -10.91 12.18
CA GLU A 79 -3.58 -11.71 13.07
C GLU A 79 -5.07 -11.59 12.70
N LEU A 80 -5.54 -10.40 12.37
CA LEU A 80 -6.92 -10.19 11.93
C LEU A 80 -7.22 -10.88 10.60
N MET A 81 -6.31 -10.77 9.64
CA MET A 81 -6.47 -11.39 8.31
C MET A 81 -6.48 -12.91 8.41
N ASP A 82 -5.60 -13.49 9.23
CA ASP A 82 -5.56 -14.93 9.53
C ASP A 82 -6.90 -15.38 10.15
N LYS A 83 -7.44 -14.64 11.13
CA LYS A 83 -8.74 -14.94 11.75
C LYS A 83 -9.90 -14.91 10.76
N LEU A 84 -9.84 -14.02 9.77
CA LEU A 84 -10.87 -13.88 8.73
C LEU A 84 -10.66 -14.86 7.56
N GLY A 85 -9.56 -15.62 7.54
CA GLY A 85 -9.18 -16.44 6.38
C GLY A 85 -8.92 -15.62 5.12
N MET A 86 -8.60 -14.33 5.28
CA MET A 86 -8.43 -13.39 4.17
C MET A 86 -6.97 -13.30 3.75
N ARG A 87 -6.69 -13.59 2.48
CA ARG A 87 -5.34 -13.46 1.92
C ARG A 87 -5.03 -12.01 1.56
N GLY A 88 -3.95 -11.47 2.14
CA GLY A 88 -3.41 -10.16 1.80
C GLY A 88 -2.53 -10.17 0.56
N THR A 89 -2.50 -9.04 -0.14
CA THR A 89 -1.46 -8.74 -1.13
C THR A 89 -0.47 -7.77 -0.51
N VAL A 90 0.81 -8.14 -0.48
CA VAL A 90 1.88 -7.32 0.11
C VAL A 90 2.45 -6.38 -0.95
N CYS A 91 2.43 -5.08 -0.67
CA CYS A 91 3.12 -4.04 -1.42
C CYS A 91 4.33 -3.58 -0.63
N LEU A 92 5.51 -4.17 -0.89
CA LEU A 92 6.73 -3.82 -0.14
C LEU A 92 7.68 -2.92 -0.94
N ASN A 93 8.43 -2.07 -0.22
CA ASN A 93 9.65 -1.48 -0.76
C ASN A 93 10.87 -2.39 -0.47
N SER A 94 11.91 -2.29 -1.30
CA SER A 94 13.05 -3.22 -1.27
C SER A 94 13.81 -3.23 0.05
N GLU A 95 13.87 -2.11 0.77
CA GLU A 95 14.62 -2.01 2.01
C GLU A 95 14.03 -2.86 3.15
N ILE A 96 12.72 -3.16 3.16
CA ILE A 96 12.12 -4.07 4.15
C ILE A 96 12.86 -5.42 4.20
N ILE A 97 13.28 -5.93 3.04
CA ILE A 97 13.96 -7.22 2.93
C ILE A 97 15.24 -7.24 3.76
N ARG A 98 15.94 -6.10 3.82
CA ARG A 98 17.24 -5.96 4.48
C ARG A 98 17.08 -5.54 5.94
N GLU A 99 16.18 -4.60 6.20
CA GLU A 99 16.00 -3.97 7.51
C GLU A 99 15.15 -4.82 8.47
N TYR A 100 14.19 -5.58 7.95
CA TYR A 100 13.25 -6.36 8.76
C TYR A 100 13.02 -7.78 8.19
N PRO A 101 14.04 -8.65 8.16
CA PRO A 101 13.93 -9.99 7.58
C PRO A 101 12.80 -10.83 8.20
N ARG A 102 12.52 -10.64 9.49
CA ARG A 102 11.42 -11.32 10.18
C ARG A 102 10.04 -11.00 9.59
N ILE A 103 9.85 -9.81 9.04
CA ILE A 103 8.59 -9.46 8.36
C ILE A 103 8.45 -10.29 7.09
N ILE A 104 9.53 -10.50 6.33
CA ILE A 104 9.52 -11.31 5.11
C ILE A 104 9.17 -12.77 5.43
N GLU A 105 9.81 -13.36 6.44
CA GLU A 105 9.56 -14.75 6.87
C GLU A 105 8.08 -15.04 7.19
N GLU A 106 7.33 -14.02 7.63
CA GLU A 106 5.95 -14.16 8.09
C GLU A 106 4.91 -13.68 7.07
N THR A 107 5.33 -13.04 5.99
CA THR A 107 4.42 -12.41 5.00
C THR A 107 4.59 -12.89 3.57
N MET A 108 5.60 -13.73 3.29
CA MET A 108 5.88 -14.34 1.98
C MET A 108 5.76 -15.85 2.04
#